data_AF-A0A8S2B3E4-F1
#
_entry.id   AF-A0A8S2B3E4-F1
#
_cell.length_a   1.000
_cell.length_b   1.000
_cell.length_c   1.000
_cell.angle_alpha   90.00
_cell.angle_beta   90.00
_cell.angle_gamma   90.00
#
_symmetry.space_group_name_H-M   'P 1'
#
loop_
_entity.id
_entity.type
_entity.pdbx_description
1 polymer ?
#
loop_
_entity_poly.entity_id
_entity_poly.type
_entity_poly.pdbx_seq_one_letter_code
_entity_poly.pdbx_strand_id
1 'polypeptide(L)'
;MFLASISPRRINEPKIDSETKELTSCDIFDGTWVFDDSEPVYSPGYCPFVEDKFNCFKNGRPDSEFLRHRWQPHGCSIPRFDGKKMLKILRGKRVVFVGDSLNRNMWESLVCSLRSTLEDKNRVSRVSGKQSNLHNEGFYGFRFKDFACSIDFVKSPFLVQESEVVDVYGKRRETLRIDMIQRSIKKIHKNADIVIFNTGHWWTHQKTYEGKGYFQEGNRVYERLEVKEAYTKALHTWADWVDFNINSTKTRVFFVGYSSSHFRKGAWNNGGQCDGETRPIQNKTYTGVYPWMMKVVESVISDMKTPVFYMNITKMTWYRTDGHPSVYRQPADPRGSSPAAGVFQDCSHWCLPGVPDSWNQLLYATLLVSHGSLPDKSLGSLL
;
A
#
# COMPACT_ATOMS: atom_id res chain seq x y z
N MET A 1 -32.47 29.68 -51.44
CA MET A 1 -31.41 29.59 -50.42
C MET A 1 -32.10 29.48 -49.07
N PHE A 2 -32.30 28.25 -48.55
CA PHE A 2 -32.86 28.03 -47.22
C PHE A 2 -31.74 27.55 -46.32
N LEU A 3 -31.33 28.39 -45.37
CA LEU A 3 -30.38 28.04 -44.32
C LEU A 3 -31.14 27.26 -43.24
N ALA A 4 -30.88 25.96 -43.14
CA ALA A 4 -31.38 25.14 -42.05
C ALA A 4 -30.56 25.43 -40.77
N SER A 5 -31.23 25.92 -39.71
CA SER A 5 -30.60 26.11 -38.40
C SER A 5 -30.30 24.74 -37.77
N ILE A 6 -29.03 24.46 -37.52
CA ILE A 6 -28.57 23.28 -36.79
C ILE A 6 -28.75 23.56 -35.29
N SER A 7 -29.66 22.82 -34.64
CA SER A 7 -29.78 22.82 -33.19
C SER A 7 -28.53 22.20 -32.55
N PRO A 8 -27.95 22.78 -31.49
CA PRO A 8 -26.81 22.17 -30.81
C PRO A 8 -27.24 20.86 -30.14
N ARG A 9 -26.49 19.78 -30.40
CA ARG A 9 -26.60 18.51 -29.69
C ARG A 9 -26.29 18.75 -28.21
N ARG A 10 -27.26 18.49 -27.32
CA ARG A 10 -27.00 18.38 -25.87
C ARG A 10 -25.99 17.26 -25.66
N ILE A 11 -24.81 17.63 -25.19
CA ILE A 11 -23.85 16.69 -24.61
C ILE A 11 -24.49 16.23 -23.31
N ASN A 12 -24.88 14.95 -23.22
CA ASN A 12 -25.37 14.37 -21.97
C ASN A 12 -24.21 14.38 -20.96
N GLU A 13 -24.31 15.20 -19.93
CA GLU A 13 -23.46 15.10 -18.75
C GLU A 13 -23.63 13.69 -18.13
N PRO A 14 -22.53 13.03 -17.71
CA PRO A 14 -22.63 11.74 -17.04
C PRO A 14 -23.42 11.91 -15.74
N LYS A 15 -24.52 11.16 -15.59
CA LYS A 15 -25.30 11.07 -14.36
C LYS A 15 -24.40 10.46 -13.27
N ILE A 16 -23.89 11.31 -12.38
CA ILE A 16 -23.17 10.86 -11.18
C ILE A 16 -24.18 10.13 -10.29
N ASP A 17 -23.92 8.86 -10.02
CA ASP A 17 -24.72 7.99 -9.14
C ASP A 17 -24.78 8.58 -7.71
N SER A 18 -25.88 8.36 -6.97
CA SER A 18 -26.04 8.91 -5.62
C SER A 18 -24.95 8.41 -4.66
N GLU A 19 -24.53 7.15 -4.79
CA GLU A 19 -23.40 6.57 -4.04
C GLU A 19 -22.09 7.33 -4.32
N THR A 20 -21.89 7.79 -5.55
CA THR A 20 -20.67 8.51 -5.93
C THR A 20 -20.67 9.95 -5.39
N LYS A 21 -21.84 10.60 -5.31
CA LYS A 21 -21.98 11.95 -4.73
C LYS A 21 -21.66 11.97 -3.23
N GLU A 22 -22.14 10.99 -2.47
CA GLU A 22 -21.84 10.89 -1.03
C GLU A 22 -20.36 10.64 -0.75
N LEU A 23 -19.68 9.85 -1.59
CA LEU A 23 -18.23 9.61 -1.44
C LEU A 23 -17.38 10.85 -1.71
N THR A 24 -17.87 11.78 -2.54
CA THR A 24 -17.17 13.04 -2.83
C THR A 24 -17.41 14.13 -1.79
N SER A 25 -18.37 13.95 -0.87
CA SER A 25 -18.73 14.98 0.11
C SER A 25 -17.96 14.90 1.43
N CYS A 26 -17.09 13.90 1.61
CA CYS A 26 -16.31 13.76 2.85
C CYS A 26 -14.90 13.24 2.63
N ASP A 27 -14.02 13.52 3.59
CA ASP A 27 -12.72 12.85 3.66
C ASP A 27 -12.92 11.42 4.19
N ILE A 28 -12.75 10.44 3.29
CA ILE A 28 -12.89 9.02 3.62
C ILE A 28 -11.73 8.49 4.48
N PHE A 29 -10.65 9.25 4.65
CA PHE A 29 -9.50 8.90 5.48
C PHE A 29 -9.60 9.44 6.92
N ASP A 30 -10.59 10.29 7.22
CA ASP A 30 -10.88 10.77 8.58
C ASP A 30 -12.17 10.17 9.14
N GLY A 31 -12.03 9.42 10.24
CA GLY A 31 -13.08 8.57 10.77
C GLY A 31 -12.67 7.79 12.02
N THR A 32 -13.46 6.78 12.32
CA THR A 32 -13.24 5.88 13.46
C THR A 32 -13.48 4.42 13.08
N TRP A 33 -12.89 3.51 13.86
CA TRP A 33 -13.24 2.10 13.78
C TRP A 33 -14.52 1.85 14.58
N VAL A 34 -15.45 1.14 13.94
CA VAL A 34 -16.71 0.71 14.56
C VAL A 34 -16.82 -0.81 14.48
N PHE A 35 -17.45 -1.40 15.49
CA PHE A 35 -17.75 -2.83 15.47
C PHE A 35 -18.69 -3.16 14.31
N ASP A 36 -18.48 -4.33 13.74
CA ASP A 36 -19.21 -4.83 12.59
C ASP A 36 -19.27 -6.35 12.63
N ASP A 37 -20.49 -6.88 12.72
CA ASP A 37 -20.76 -8.31 12.80
C ASP A 37 -20.69 -9.01 11.43
N SER A 38 -20.45 -8.27 10.35
CA SER A 38 -20.27 -8.82 9.02
C SER A 38 -19.06 -9.77 8.95
N GLU A 39 -19.14 -10.78 8.09
CA GLU A 39 -18.01 -11.66 7.83
C GLU A 39 -16.89 -10.96 7.02
N PRO A 40 -15.63 -11.35 7.20
CA PRO A 40 -14.52 -10.88 6.37
C PRO A 40 -14.74 -11.18 4.88
N VAL A 41 -14.12 -10.38 4.01
CA VAL A 41 -14.22 -10.52 2.53
C VAL A 41 -13.77 -11.90 2.03
N TYR A 42 -12.92 -12.59 2.80
CA TYR A 42 -12.52 -13.96 2.54
C TYR A 42 -12.24 -14.69 3.85
N SER A 43 -12.49 -16.01 3.86
CA SER A 43 -12.33 -16.82 5.07
C SER A 43 -10.87 -16.84 5.56
N PRO A 44 -10.64 -16.65 6.86
CA PRO A 44 -9.32 -16.77 7.47
C PRO A 44 -8.60 -18.09 7.13
N GLY A 45 -7.31 -18.02 6.81
CA GLY A 45 -6.50 -19.20 6.48
C GLY A 45 -6.76 -19.85 5.11
N TYR A 46 -7.79 -19.43 4.36
CA TYR A 46 -8.20 -20.10 3.12
C TYR A 46 -7.44 -19.66 1.87
N CYS A 47 -6.93 -18.42 1.83
CA CYS A 47 -6.24 -17.91 0.64
C CYS A 47 -4.81 -18.46 0.54
N PRO A 48 -4.47 -19.23 -0.52
CA PRO A 48 -3.15 -19.89 -0.63
C PRO A 48 -2.02 -18.94 -1.05
N PHE A 49 -2.31 -17.65 -1.23
CA PHE A 49 -1.35 -16.66 -1.67
C PHE A 49 -0.80 -15.78 -0.55
N VAL A 50 -1.41 -15.84 0.64
CA VAL A 50 -0.94 -15.14 1.82
C VAL A 50 0.36 -15.81 2.28
N GLU A 51 1.43 -15.02 2.43
CA GLU A 51 2.67 -15.50 3.05
C GLU A 51 2.43 -15.99 4.48
N ASP A 52 3.19 -17.00 4.91
CA ASP A 52 3.06 -17.57 6.25
C ASP A 52 3.16 -16.51 7.35
N LYS A 53 4.04 -15.51 7.20
CA LYS A 53 4.19 -14.40 8.18
C LYS A 53 2.98 -13.49 8.33
N PHE A 54 2.06 -13.46 7.37
CA PHE A 54 0.82 -12.69 7.44
C PHE A 54 -0.39 -13.59 7.77
N ASN A 55 -0.24 -14.91 7.69
CA ASN A 55 -1.31 -15.88 7.90
C ASN A 55 -1.39 -16.30 9.38
N CYS A 56 -1.85 -15.37 10.22
CA CYS A 56 -1.95 -15.56 11.67
C CYS A 56 -2.81 -16.77 12.07
N PHE A 57 -3.85 -17.07 11.29
CA PHE A 57 -4.77 -18.19 11.54
C PHE A 57 -4.11 -19.53 11.29
N LYS A 58 -3.38 -19.67 10.17
CA LYS A 58 -2.55 -20.85 9.91
C LYS A 58 -1.47 -21.04 10.99
N ASN A 59 -1.00 -19.95 11.58
CA ASN A 59 0.01 -19.94 12.63
C ASN A 59 -0.58 -20.08 14.05
N GLY A 60 -1.87 -20.32 14.20
CA GLY A 60 -2.50 -20.66 15.48
C GLY A 60 -2.96 -19.47 16.33
N ARG A 61 -3.18 -18.29 15.73
CA ARG A 61 -3.82 -17.17 16.43
C ARG A 61 -5.25 -17.54 16.86
N PRO A 62 -5.57 -17.51 18.17
CA PRO A 62 -6.84 -18.01 18.67
C PRO A 62 -7.97 -16.96 18.63
N ASP A 63 -7.65 -15.67 18.71
CA ASP A 63 -8.63 -14.58 18.70
C ASP A 63 -8.96 -14.13 17.27
N SER A 64 -10.20 -13.67 17.06
CA SER A 64 -10.69 -13.20 15.75
C SER A 64 -11.53 -11.92 15.84
N GLU A 65 -11.70 -11.33 17.03
CA GLU A 65 -12.50 -10.11 17.24
C GLU A 65 -11.93 -8.91 16.45
N PHE A 66 -10.62 -8.89 16.21
CA PHE A 66 -9.97 -7.88 15.36
C PHE A 66 -10.51 -7.85 13.91
N LEU A 67 -11.14 -8.93 13.44
CA LEU A 67 -11.78 -8.96 12.12
C LEU A 67 -13.14 -8.26 12.10
N ARG A 68 -13.77 -8.05 13.25
CA ARG A 68 -15.14 -7.51 13.41
C ARG A 68 -15.15 -5.99 13.53
N HIS A 69 -14.28 -5.32 12.78
CA HIS A 69 -14.14 -3.87 12.81
C HIS A 69 -14.09 -3.32 11.40
N ARG A 70 -14.88 -2.29 11.14
CA ARG A 70 -14.88 -1.54 9.87
C ARG A 70 -14.52 -0.08 10.11
N TRP A 71 -13.90 0.54 9.12
CA TRP A 71 -13.66 1.97 9.11
C TRP A 71 -14.93 2.73 8.73
N GLN A 72 -15.27 3.76 9.52
CA GLN A 72 -16.43 4.62 9.30
C GLN A 72 -15.95 6.09 9.25
N PRO A 73 -15.92 6.72 8.07
CA PRO A 73 -15.66 8.15 7.95
C PRO A 73 -16.69 8.99 8.70
N HIS A 74 -16.30 10.19 9.15
CA HIS A 74 -17.17 11.06 9.94
C HIS A 74 -18.31 11.71 9.15
N GLY A 75 -18.13 11.95 7.85
CA GLY A 75 -19.08 12.71 7.03
C GLY A 75 -19.78 11.92 5.93
N CYS A 76 -19.45 10.64 5.73
CA CYS A 76 -20.04 9.81 4.68
C CYS A 76 -19.85 8.32 4.97
N SER A 77 -20.51 7.48 4.19
CA SER A 77 -20.36 6.03 4.25
C SER A 77 -19.57 5.53 3.03
N ILE A 78 -18.59 4.67 3.27
CA ILE A 78 -17.88 3.97 2.19
C ILE A 78 -18.60 2.67 1.85
N PRO A 79 -18.73 2.32 0.56
CA PRO A 79 -19.35 1.07 0.15
C PRO A 79 -18.54 -0.11 0.66
N ARG A 80 -19.23 -1.21 0.95
CA ARG A 80 -18.57 -2.50 1.23
C ARG A 80 -17.76 -2.93 0.03
N PHE A 81 -16.66 -3.63 0.28
CA PHE A 81 -15.84 -4.17 -0.79
C PHE A 81 -16.63 -5.22 -1.58
N ASP A 82 -16.91 -4.92 -2.86
CA ASP A 82 -17.50 -5.87 -3.80
C ASP A 82 -16.42 -6.26 -4.81
N GLY A 83 -15.88 -7.47 -4.64
CA GLY A 83 -14.81 -7.98 -5.50
C GLY A 83 -15.23 -8.13 -6.97
N LYS A 84 -16.52 -8.35 -7.26
CA LYS A 84 -17.03 -8.52 -8.64
C LYS A 84 -17.11 -7.17 -9.32
N LYS A 85 -17.61 -6.13 -8.62
CA LYS A 85 -17.57 -4.75 -9.09
C LYS A 85 -16.13 -4.26 -9.26
N MET A 86 -15.24 -4.53 -8.30
CA MET A 86 -13.82 -4.18 -8.40
C MET A 86 -13.16 -4.85 -9.61
N LEU A 87 -13.37 -6.15 -9.83
CA LEU A 87 -12.86 -6.85 -11.02
C LEU A 87 -13.42 -6.28 -12.34
N LYS A 88 -14.67 -5.81 -12.36
CA LYS A 88 -15.24 -5.11 -13.52
C LYS A 88 -14.55 -3.77 -13.78
N ILE A 89 -14.31 -2.96 -12.74
CA ILE A 89 -13.55 -1.70 -12.81
C ILE A 89 -12.14 -1.94 -13.36
N LEU A 90 -11.52 -3.04 -12.92
CA LEU A 90 -10.16 -3.42 -13.30
C LEU A 90 -10.10 -4.19 -14.63
N ARG A 91 -11.21 -4.45 -15.31
CA ARG A 91 -11.22 -5.27 -16.53
C ARG A 91 -10.28 -4.70 -17.59
N GLY A 92 -9.39 -5.54 -18.09
CA GLY A 92 -8.37 -5.17 -19.08
C GLY A 92 -7.25 -4.27 -18.55
N LYS A 93 -7.24 -3.97 -17.25
CA LYS A 93 -6.26 -3.07 -16.62
C LYS A 93 -5.11 -3.81 -15.94
N ARG A 94 -4.01 -3.09 -15.78
CA ARG A 94 -2.86 -3.51 -14.98
C ARG A 94 -2.69 -2.59 -13.77
N VAL A 95 -2.84 -3.17 -12.58
CA VAL A 95 -2.58 -2.51 -11.29
C VAL A 95 -1.21 -2.93 -10.79
N VAL A 96 -0.39 -1.97 -10.35
CA VAL A 96 0.96 -2.27 -9.88
C VAL A 96 1.22 -1.59 -8.53
N PHE A 97 1.43 -2.39 -7.51
CA PHE A 97 1.92 -1.98 -6.21
C PHE A 97 3.45 -1.87 -6.28
N VAL A 98 4.00 -0.76 -5.80
CA VAL A 98 5.45 -0.50 -5.79
C VAL A 98 5.83 0.00 -4.42
N GLY A 99 6.74 -0.68 -3.72
CA GLY A 99 7.14 -0.20 -2.41
C GLY A 99 7.72 -1.24 -1.48
N ASP A 100 7.56 -1.00 -0.19
CA ASP A 100 8.05 -1.86 0.88
C ASP A 100 7.09 -3.04 1.18
N SER A 101 7.38 -3.74 2.27
CA SER A 101 6.64 -4.94 2.67
C SER A 101 5.20 -4.67 3.11
N LEU A 102 4.82 -3.42 3.42
CA LEU A 102 3.44 -3.07 3.76
C LEU A 102 2.59 -2.93 2.51
N ASN A 103 3.18 -2.44 1.41
CA ASN A 103 2.48 -2.48 0.11
C ASN A 103 2.29 -3.91 -0.37
N ARG A 104 3.28 -4.79 -0.11
CA ARG A 104 3.12 -6.23 -0.35
C ARG A 104 1.97 -6.81 0.48
N ASN A 105 1.87 -6.42 1.75
CA ASN A 105 0.80 -6.85 2.65
C ASN A 105 -0.59 -6.43 2.12
N MET A 106 -0.72 -5.20 1.60
CA MET A 106 -1.94 -4.71 0.95
C MET A 106 -2.23 -5.42 -0.38
N TRP A 107 -1.20 -5.68 -1.18
CA TRP A 107 -1.31 -6.42 -2.44
C TRP A 107 -1.82 -7.85 -2.24
N GLU A 108 -1.29 -8.60 -1.26
CA GLU A 108 -1.75 -9.96 -0.94
C GLU A 108 -3.22 -9.96 -0.48
N SER A 109 -3.61 -9.00 0.36
CA SER A 109 -5.01 -8.76 0.76
C SER A 109 -5.92 -8.55 -0.45
N LEU A 110 -5.53 -7.69 -1.40
CA LEU A 110 -6.35 -7.40 -2.58
C LEU A 110 -6.51 -8.64 -3.46
N VAL A 111 -5.41 -9.35 -3.73
CA VAL A 111 -5.43 -10.57 -4.56
C VAL A 111 -6.35 -11.62 -3.93
N CYS A 112 -6.28 -11.81 -2.61
CA CYS A 112 -7.14 -12.76 -1.89
C CYS A 112 -8.61 -12.36 -1.92
N SER A 113 -8.90 -11.08 -1.71
CA SER A 113 -10.25 -10.50 -1.77
C SER A 113 -10.88 -10.65 -3.15
N LEU A 114 -10.11 -10.44 -4.22
CA LEU A 114 -10.60 -10.62 -5.59
C LEU A 114 -10.76 -12.11 -5.93
N ARG A 115 -9.82 -12.96 -5.51
CA ARG A 115 -9.89 -14.41 -5.75
C ARG A 115 -11.10 -15.03 -5.05
N SER A 116 -11.46 -14.59 -3.84
CA SER A 116 -12.60 -15.15 -3.11
C SER A 116 -13.91 -15.01 -3.89
N THR A 117 -14.01 -13.97 -4.73
CA THR A 117 -15.20 -13.69 -5.54
C THR A 117 -15.34 -14.57 -6.80
N LEU A 118 -14.28 -15.26 -7.23
CA LEU A 118 -14.32 -16.10 -8.43
C LEU A 118 -15.08 -17.40 -8.16
N GLU A 119 -15.96 -17.84 -9.06
CA GLU A 119 -16.60 -19.15 -8.94
C GLU A 119 -15.54 -20.26 -9.03
N ASP A 120 -14.75 -20.26 -10.11
CA ASP A 120 -13.56 -21.11 -10.23
C ASP A 120 -12.30 -20.36 -9.75
N LYS A 121 -11.80 -20.77 -8.59
CA LYS A 121 -10.61 -20.19 -7.97
C LYS A 121 -9.31 -20.42 -8.75
N ASN A 122 -9.30 -21.29 -9.76
CA ASN A 122 -8.17 -21.55 -10.67
C ASN A 122 -8.12 -20.57 -11.86
N ARG A 123 -9.12 -19.68 -11.98
CA ARG A 123 -9.12 -18.56 -12.95
C ARG A 123 -8.17 -17.42 -12.55
N VAL A 124 -7.44 -17.59 -11.45
CA VAL A 124 -6.25 -16.80 -11.10
C VAL A 124 -5.00 -17.66 -11.24
N SER A 125 -4.00 -17.11 -11.92
CA SER A 125 -2.68 -17.71 -12.01
C SER A 125 -1.60 -16.69 -11.68
N ARG A 126 -0.54 -17.14 -11.01
CA ARG A 126 0.69 -16.36 -10.90
C ARG A 126 1.19 -16.04 -12.31
N VAL A 127 1.63 -14.81 -12.51
CA VAL A 127 2.35 -14.40 -13.72
C VAL A 127 3.72 -15.07 -13.62
N SER A 128 3.83 -16.29 -14.14
CA SER A 128 5.12 -16.95 -14.30
C SER A 128 5.86 -16.19 -15.40
N GLY A 129 6.89 -15.45 -15.01
CA GLY A 129 7.77 -14.84 -15.97
C GLY A 129 8.43 -15.94 -16.79
N LYS A 130 8.10 -16.04 -18.09
CA LYS A 130 9.03 -16.58 -19.09
C LYS A 130 10.37 -15.81 -19.10
N GLN A 131 10.47 -14.72 -18.32
CA GLN A 131 11.68 -14.02 -17.94
C GLN A 131 11.99 -14.34 -16.46
N SER A 132 12.80 -15.37 -16.23
CA SER A 132 13.36 -15.74 -14.91
C SER A 132 14.02 -14.58 -14.16
N ASN A 133 14.42 -13.53 -14.87
CA ASN A 133 15.09 -12.35 -14.31
C ASN A 133 14.17 -11.46 -13.45
N LEU A 134 12.87 -11.37 -13.75
CA LEU A 134 11.98 -10.43 -13.05
C LEU A 134 11.64 -10.86 -11.62
N HIS A 135 11.49 -12.16 -11.37
CA HIS A 135 11.26 -12.67 -10.00
C HIS A 135 12.48 -12.40 -9.10
N ASN A 136 13.69 -12.52 -9.65
CA ASN A 136 14.93 -12.14 -8.96
C ASN A 136 15.05 -10.62 -8.76
N GLU A 137 14.36 -9.81 -9.58
CA GLU A 137 14.24 -8.36 -9.43
C GLU A 137 13.10 -7.94 -8.47
N GLY A 138 12.48 -8.89 -7.74
CA GLY A 138 11.44 -8.60 -6.75
C GLY A 138 10.05 -8.31 -7.33
N PHE A 139 9.77 -8.81 -8.54
CA PHE A 139 8.44 -8.75 -9.17
C PHE A 139 7.59 -9.98 -8.85
N TYR A 140 6.34 -9.74 -8.46
CA TYR A 140 5.32 -10.74 -8.21
C TYR A 140 4.02 -10.29 -8.88
N GLY A 141 3.24 -11.19 -9.50
CA GLY A 141 2.00 -10.77 -10.14
C GLY A 141 0.98 -11.88 -10.26
N PHE A 142 -0.30 -11.50 -10.29
CA PHE A 142 -1.42 -12.40 -10.51
C PHE A 142 -2.27 -11.92 -11.67
N ARG A 143 -2.70 -12.87 -12.53
CA ARG A 143 -3.58 -12.63 -13.67
C ARG A 143 -4.96 -13.21 -13.39
N PHE A 144 -5.98 -12.38 -13.46
CA PHE A 144 -7.39 -12.77 -13.37
C PHE A 144 -7.94 -12.97 -14.78
N LYS A 145 -8.07 -14.23 -15.21
CA LYS A 145 -8.27 -14.60 -16.62
C LYS A 145 -9.59 -14.06 -17.18
N ASP A 146 -10.69 -14.17 -16.43
CA ASP A 146 -12.04 -13.76 -16.90
C ASP A 146 -12.22 -12.24 -17.04
N PHE A 147 -11.32 -11.47 -16.42
CA PHE A 147 -11.33 -10.02 -16.44
C PHE A 147 -10.16 -9.44 -17.24
N ALA A 148 -9.27 -10.30 -17.76
CA ALA A 148 -8.07 -9.90 -18.48
C ALA A 148 -7.20 -8.85 -17.74
N CYS A 149 -7.24 -8.83 -16.41
CA CYS A 149 -6.54 -7.84 -15.59
C CYS A 149 -5.42 -8.47 -14.76
N SER A 150 -4.40 -7.69 -14.43
CA SER A 150 -3.33 -8.14 -13.53
C SER A 150 -3.11 -7.23 -12.34
N ILE A 151 -2.75 -7.84 -11.22
CA ILE A 151 -2.43 -7.21 -9.95
C ILE A 151 -0.99 -7.59 -9.62
N ASP A 152 -0.08 -6.65 -9.84
CA ASP A 152 1.37 -6.84 -9.72
C ASP A 152 1.91 -6.14 -8.47
N PHE A 153 3.02 -6.65 -7.94
CA PHE A 153 3.81 -6.05 -6.88
C PHE A 153 5.28 -6.01 -7.29
N VAL A 154 5.93 -4.87 -7.04
CA VAL A 154 7.36 -4.66 -7.25
C VAL A 154 7.99 -4.17 -5.97
N LYS A 155 8.90 -4.97 -5.43
CA LYS A 155 9.69 -4.62 -4.26
C LYS A 155 10.58 -3.43 -4.57
N SER A 156 10.33 -2.33 -3.87
CA SER A 156 11.12 -1.12 -3.92
C SER A 156 10.99 -0.35 -2.60
N PRO A 157 11.61 -0.85 -1.51
CA PRO A 157 11.36 -0.33 -0.17
C PRO A 157 11.68 1.16 -0.03
N PHE A 158 12.66 1.66 -0.78
CA PHE A 158 13.09 3.06 -0.79
C PHE A 158 12.59 3.86 -2.00
N LEU A 159 11.93 3.23 -3.00
CA LEU A 159 11.62 3.78 -4.34
C LEU A 159 12.85 4.09 -5.21
N VAL A 160 13.93 4.54 -4.59
CA VAL A 160 15.22 4.85 -5.22
C VAL A 160 16.17 3.65 -5.23
N GLN A 161 17.26 3.75 -5.99
CA GLN A 161 18.08 2.63 -6.38
C GLN A 161 19.08 2.23 -5.28
N GLU A 162 18.93 1.02 -4.75
CA GLU A 162 19.98 0.36 -3.96
C GLU A 162 21.22 0.09 -4.84
N SER A 163 22.41 0.35 -4.32
CA SER A 163 23.68 0.29 -5.07
C SER A 163 24.81 -0.19 -4.16
N GLU A 164 25.96 -0.47 -4.76
CA GLU A 164 27.19 -0.77 -4.05
C GLU A 164 28.32 0.11 -4.58
N VAL A 165 29.22 0.52 -3.69
CA VAL A 165 30.50 1.17 -4.04
C VAL A 165 31.65 0.31 -3.53
N VAL A 166 32.80 0.42 -4.18
CA VAL A 166 34.04 -0.21 -3.72
C VAL A 166 34.89 0.89 -3.09
N ASP A 167 35.29 0.71 -1.84
CA ASP A 167 36.18 1.66 -1.18
C ASP A 167 37.64 1.54 -1.66
N VAL A 168 38.50 2.45 -1.18
CA VAL A 168 39.92 2.48 -1.56
C VAL A 168 40.69 1.21 -1.18
N TYR A 169 40.15 0.39 -0.29
CA TYR A 169 40.73 -0.89 0.15
C TYR A 169 40.13 -2.10 -0.58
N GLY A 170 39.29 -1.87 -1.58
CA GLY A 170 38.64 -2.93 -2.35
C GLY A 170 37.42 -3.56 -1.65
N LYS A 171 36.97 -3.01 -0.52
CA LYS A 171 35.81 -3.52 0.21
C LYS A 171 34.53 -2.96 -0.39
N ARG A 172 33.57 -3.85 -0.67
CA ARG A 172 32.23 -3.46 -1.11
C ARG A 172 31.41 -2.90 0.05
N ARG A 173 30.72 -1.80 -0.21
CA ARG A 173 29.83 -1.13 0.72
C ARG A 173 28.49 -0.84 0.05
N GLU A 174 27.41 -1.27 0.68
CA GLU A 174 26.05 -0.94 0.24
C GLU A 174 25.78 0.56 0.39
N THR A 175 25.05 1.10 -0.57
CA THR A 175 24.68 2.51 -0.66
C THR A 175 23.28 2.65 -1.24
N LEU A 176 22.68 3.83 -1.05
CA LEU A 176 21.39 4.17 -1.63
C LEU A 176 21.54 5.40 -2.52
N ARG A 177 21.29 5.22 -3.84
CA ARG A 177 21.29 6.28 -4.84
C ARG A 177 20.00 7.07 -4.76
N ILE A 178 19.98 8.09 -3.89
CA ILE A 178 18.78 8.91 -3.66
C ILE A 178 18.42 9.82 -4.84
N ASP A 179 19.33 9.96 -5.80
CA ASP A 179 19.17 10.69 -7.07
C ASP A 179 18.70 9.81 -8.24
N MET A 180 18.45 8.51 -8.00
CA MET A 180 18.04 7.59 -9.06
C MET A 180 16.86 6.73 -8.64
N ILE A 181 15.77 6.76 -9.41
CA ILE A 181 14.67 5.80 -9.24
C ILE A 181 15.15 4.36 -9.49
N GLN A 182 14.62 3.41 -8.72
CA GLN A 182 14.96 2.00 -8.87
C GLN A 182 14.65 1.48 -10.29
N ARG A 183 15.58 0.69 -10.86
CA ARG A 183 15.49 0.16 -12.23
C ARG A 183 14.21 -0.61 -12.51
N SER A 184 13.69 -1.38 -11.54
CA SER A 184 12.46 -2.16 -11.71
C SER A 184 11.26 -1.24 -11.97
N ILE A 185 11.18 -0.08 -11.31
CA ILE A 185 10.12 0.92 -11.52
C ILE A 185 10.12 1.46 -12.95
N LYS A 186 11.31 1.69 -13.52
CA LYS A 186 11.47 2.14 -14.92
C LYS A 186 10.86 1.16 -15.93
N LYS A 187 10.77 -0.12 -15.61
CA LYS A 187 10.18 -1.13 -16.52
C LYS A 187 8.65 -1.19 -16.43
N ILE A 188 8.05 -0.69 -15.34
CA ILE A 188 6.62 -0.87 -15.04
C ILE A 188 5.74 0.13 -15.78
N HIS A 189 6.15 1.40 -15.86
CA HIS A 189 5.27 2.52 -16.23
C HIS A 189 4.62 2.40 -17.61
N LYS A 190 5.26 1.74 -18.58
CA LYS A 190 4.80 1.76 -19.98
C LYS A 190 3.38 1.22 -20.19
N ASN A 191 2.90 0.34 -19.29
CA ASN A 191 1.61 -0.35 -19.46
C ASN A 191 0.79 -0.45 -18.15
N ALA A 192 1.03 0.40 -17.15
CA ALA A 192 0.24 0.37 -15.91
C ALA A 192 -0.92 1.37 -15.98
N ASP A 193 -2.13 0.92 -15.68
CA ASP A 193 -3.32 1.78 -15.58
C ASP A 193 -3.44 2.43 -14.20
N ILE A 194 -2.96 1.72 -13.17
CA ILE A 194 -2.99 2.16 -11.78
C ILE A 194 -1.65 1.79 -11.15
N VAL A 195 -0.98 2.76 -10.54
CA VAL A 195 0.26 2.53 -9.79
C VAL A 195 0.07 3.01 -8.35
N ILE A 196 0.36 2.14 -7.39
CA ILE A 196 0.15 2.38 -5.96
C ILE A 196 1.50 2.31 -5.27
N PHE A 197 2.04 3.48 -4.91
CA PHE A 197 3.33 3.61 -4.25
C PHE A 197 3.18 3.58 -2.73
N ASN A 198 4.21 3.08 -2.04
CA ASN A 198 4.44 3.42 -0.63
C ASN A 198 5.95 3.42 -0.35
N THR A 199 6.36 4.09 0.73
CA THR A 199 7.69 3.91 1.33
C THR A 199 7.74 4.50 2.73
N GLY A 200 8.30 3.78 3.70
CA GLY A 200 8.50 4.30 5.05
C GLY A 200 9.21 3.35 6.00
N HIS A 201 8.83 2.08 6.05
CA HIS A 201 9.30 1.12 7.07
C HIS A 201 10.79 0.74 6.98
N TRP A 202 11.46 1.19 5.92
CA TRP A 202 12.90 0.99 5.72
C TRP A 202 13.73 2.23 6.03
N TRP A 203 13.11 3.39 6.21
CA TRP A 203 13.78 4.66 6.54
C TRP A 203 14.03 4.82 8.04
N THR A 204 14.52 3.75 8.67
CA THR A 204 14.94 3.76 10.08
C THR A 204 16.44 3.94 10.18
N HIS A 205 16.92 4.59 11.25
CA HIS A 205 18.35 4.79 11.46
C HIS A 205 19.17 3.49 11.33
N GLN A 206 18.67 2.35 11.81
CA GLN A 206 19.40 1.08 11.70
C GLN A 206 19.54 0.61 10.24
N LYS A 207 18.47 0.70 9.44
CA LYS A 207 18.46 0.24 8.04
C LYS A 207 19.15 1.22 7.09
N THR A 208 19.31 2.47 7.50
CA THR A 208 19.99 3.51 6.72
C THR A 208 21.37 3.84 7.29
N TYR A 209 21.94 2.99 8.14
CA TYR A 209 23.26 3.17 8.77
C TYR A 209 23.45 4.53 9.47
N GLU A 210 22.39 5.06 10.08
CA GLU A 210 22.32 6.40 10.69
C GLU A 210 22.72 7.52 9.71
N GLY A 211 22.64 7.25 8.41
CA GLY A 211 23.07 8.15 7.35
C GLY A 211 24.58 8.20 7.12
N LYS A 212 25.37 7.38 7.82
CA LYS A 212 26.84 7.38 7.73
C LYS A 212 27.29 6.61 6.50
N GLY A 213 27.86 7.30 5.51
CA GLY A 213 28.46 6.72 4.30
C GLY A 213 27.53 5.81 3.50
N TYR A 214 26.22 6.05 3.56
CA TYR A 214 25.21 5.19 2.94
C TYR A 214 24.52 5.87 1.76
N PHE A 215 24.15 7.14 1.90
CA PHE A 215 23.46 7.87 0.85
C PHE A 215 24.43 8.37 -0.21
N GLN A 216 24.03 8.26 -1.49
CA GLN A 216 24.86 8.60 -2.63
C GLN A 216 24.08 9.45 -3.64
N GLU A 217 24.72 10.51 -4.16
CA GLU A 217 24.26 11.30 -5.31
C GLU A 217 25.39 11.39 -6.35
N GLY A 218 25.11 11.01 -7.60
CA GLY A 218 26.14 10.86 -8.62
C GLY A 218 27.27 9.91 -8.18
N ASN A 219 28.51 10.40 -8.17
CA ASN A 219 29.69 9.67 -7.70
C ASN A 219 30.05 9.97 -6.23
N ARG A 220 29.29 10.84 -5.55
CA ARG A 220 29.57 11.23 -4.17
C ARG A 220 28.76 10.39 -3.20
N VAL A 221 29.45 9.68 -2.31
CA VAL A 221 28.85 9.08 -1.12
C VAL A 221 28.98 10.08 0.03
N TYR A 222 27.87 10.42 0.67
CA TYR A 222 27.87 11.32 1.82
C TYR A 222 28.51 10.65 3.01
N GLU A 223 29.55 11.24 3.60
CA GLU A 223 30.14 10.74 4.85
C GLU A 223 29.06 10.63 5.94
N ARG A 224 28.19 11.64 6.03
CA ARG A 224 26.96 11.62 6.81
C ARG A 224 25.90 12.50 6.14
N LEU A 225 24.68 12.00 6.06
CA LEU A 225 23.50 12.74 5.61
C LEU A 225 22.31 12.36 6.48
N GLU A 226 21.58 13.36 6.99
CA GLU A 226 20.43 13.10 7.88
C GLU A 226 19.33 12.32 7.15
N VAL A 227 18.73 11.34 7.83
CA VAL A 227 17.74 10.43 7.22
C VAL A 227 16.54 11.19 6.68
N LYS A 228 16.12 12.25 7.37
CA LYS A 228 15.04 13.14 6.89
C LYS A 228 15.41 13.83 5.58
N GLU A 229 16.62 14.37 5.49
CA GLU A 229 17.10 15.03 4.26
C GLU A 229 17.20 14.03 3.10
N ALA A 230 17.74 12.83 3.37
CA ALA A 230 17.83 11.76 2.38
C ALA A 230 16.44 11.28 1.90
N TYR A 231 15.46 11.16 2.81
CA TYR A 231 14.07 10.81 2.48
C TYR A 231 13.43 11.87 1.58
N THR A 232 13.59 13.16 1.93
CA THR A 232 13.09 14.28 1.11
C THR A 232 13.69 14.25 -0.29
N LYS A 233 15.01 14.10 -0.42
CA LYS A 233 15.69 13.98 -1.72
C LYS A 233 15.19 12.79 -2.54
N ALA A 234 15.06 11.62 -1.92
CA ALA A 234 14.57 10.42 -2.59
C ALA A 234 13.12 10.55 -3.07
N LEU A 235 12.26 11.22 -2.29
CA LEU A 235 10.88 11.49 -2.72
C LEU A 235 10.80 12.52 -3.85
N HIS A 236 11.66 13.54 -3.87
CA HIS A 236 11.75 14.44 -5.05
C HIS A 236 12.19 13.67 -6.30
N THR A 237 13.18 12.77 -6.19
CA THR A 237 13.56 11.87 -7.30
C THR A 237 12.38 11.02 -7.79
N TRP A 238 11.55 10.51 -6.88
CA TRP A 238 10.33 9.79 -7.24
C TRP A 238 9.30 10.68 -7.93
N ALA A 239 9.05 11.87 -7.38
CA ALA A 239 8.10 12.85 -7.91
C ALA A 239 8.49 13.30 -9.32
N ASP A 240 9.75 13.68 -9.53
CA ASP A 240 10.31 14.07 -10.83
C ASP A 240 10.17 12.93 -11.85
N TRP A 241 10.44 11.69 -11.40
CA TRP A 241 10.26 10.53 -12.27
C TRP A 241 8.80 10.30 -12.63
N VAL A 242 7.86 10.45 -11.69
CA VAL A 242 6.42 10.34 -11.96
C VAL A 242 5.99 11.40 -12.97
N ASP A 243 6.32 12.66 -12.73
CA ASP A 243 5.96 13.79 -13.59
C ASP A 243 6.53 13.70 -15.00
N PHE A 244 7.72 13.11 -15.14
CA PHE A 244 8.34 12.93 -16.44
C PHE A 244 7.81 11.71 -17.21
N ASN A 245 7.47 10.61 -16.52
CA ASN A 245 7.23 9.32 -17.18
C ASN A 245 5.76 8.86 -17.17
N ILE A 246 4.92 9.38 -16.29
CA ILE A 246 3.53 8.94 -16.15
C ILE A 246 2.60 9.89 -16.92
N ASN A 247 1.81 9.29 -17.83
CA ASN A 247 0.72 10.01 -18.48
C ASN A 247 -0.53 9.94 -17.61
N SER A 248 -0.83 11.03 -16.90
CA SER A 248 -1.98 11.15 -15.98
C SER A 248 -3.35 10.96 -16.63
N THR A 249 -3.45 11.06 -17.97
CA THR A 249 -4.70 10.75 -18.69
C THR A 249 -4.96 9.25 -18.84
N LYS A 250 -3.92 8.42 -18.70
CA LYS A 250 -3.98 6.96 -18.85
C LYS A 250 -3.75 6.22 -17.55
N THR A 251 -2.88 6.75 -16.70
CA THR A 251 -2.41 6.09 -15.48
C THR A 251 -2.79 6.91 -14.26
N ARG A 252 -3.47 6.28 -13.30
CA ARG A 252 -3.74 6.86 -11.99
C ARG A 252 -2.62 6.52 -11.02
N VAL A 253 -2.14 7.51 -10.28
CA VAL A 253 -1.08 7.36 -9.29
C VAL A 253 -1.69 7.47 -7.90
N PHE A 254 -1.38 6.51 -7.03
CA PHE A 254 -1.73 6.52 -5.62
C PHE A 254 -0.46 6.50 -4.78
N PHE A 255 -0.51 7.11 -3.61
CA PHE A 255 0.52 6.98 -2.59
C PHE A 255 -0.13 6.58 -1.26
N VAL A 256 0.27 5.44 -0.72
CA VAL A 256 -0.24 4.91 0.55
C VAL A 256 0.57 5.50 1.71
N GLY A 257 -0.12 6.12 2.66
CA GLY A 257 0.47 6.70 3.86
C GLY A 257 1.14 5.67 4.77
N TYR A 258 1.84 6.15 5.78
CA TYR A 258 2.63 5.32 6.68
C TYR A 258 1.71 4.42 7.52
N SER A 259 1.95 3.12 7.48
CA SER A 259 1.27 2.15 8.36
C SER A 259 1.93 2.15 9.74
N SER A 260 1.18 2.43 10.80
CA SER A 260 1.70 2.46 12.17
C SER A 260 2.27 1.10 12.63
N SER A 261 3.35 1.14 13.40
CA SER A 261 3.91 -0.01 14.14
C SER A 261 3.61 0.13 15.63
N HIS A 262 3.36 -0.98 16.34
CA HIS A 262 2.95 -0.95 17.75
C HIS A 262 3.90 -1.74 18.68
N PHE A 263 5.21 -1.54 18.52
CA PHE A 263 6.19 -2.12 19.44
C PHE A 263 6.11 -1.46 20.81
N ARG A 264 6.03 -2.29 21.86
CA ARG A 264 6.11 -1.91 23.27
C ARG A 264 7.26 -2.62 23.93
N LYS A 265 7.80 -2.03 25.01
CA LYS A 265 8.90 -2.59 25.82
C LYS A 265 10.22 -2.85 25.07
N GLY A 266 10.35 -2.37 23.83
CA GLY A 266 11.54 -2.57 23.01
C GLY A 266 11.31 -2.18 21.55
N ALA A 267 12.38 -2.21 20.76
CA ALA A 267 12.32 -2.00 19.31
C ALA A 267 12.11 -3.32 18.57
N TRP A 268 11.82 -3.25 17.27
CA TRP A 268 11.60 -4.42 16.41
C TRP A 268 12.74 -5.45 16.43
N ASN A 269 13.98 -5.00 16.67
CA ASN A 269 15.19 -5.82 16.74
C ASN A 269 15.73 -5.97 18.18
N ASN A 270 15.02 -5.45 19.18
CA ASN A 270 15.47 -5.45 20.57
C ASN A 270 14.29 -5.68 21.53
N GLY A 271 13.64 -6.84 21.41
CA GLY A 271 12.65 -7.32 22.36
C GLY A 271 11.30 -6.59 22.33
N GLY A 272 10.98 -5.80 21.30
CA GLY A 272 9.69 -5.15 21.14
C GLY A 272 8.54 -6.15 20.97
N GLN A 273 7.40 -5.83 21.60
CA GLN A 273 6.24 -6.71 21.73
C GLN A 273 4.92 -6.00 21.41
N CYS A 274 3.93 -6.74 20.93
CA CYS A 274 2.56 -6.31 20.69
C CYS A 274 1.53 -7.44 20.95
N ASP A 275 1.96 -8.58 21.47
CA ASP A 275 1.05 -9.64 21.92
C ASP A 275 0.12 -9.16 23.04
N GLY A 276 -0.99 -9.88 23.22
CA GLY A 276 -2.00 -9.58 24.22
C GLY A 276 -3.03 -8.52 23.80
N GLU A 277 -2.81 -7.79 22.71
CA GLU A 277 -3.80 -6.87 22.15
C GLU A 277 -4.80 -7.62 21.28
N THR A 278 -6.05 -7.63 21.71
CA THR A 278 -7.15 -8.29 21.01
C THR A 278 -8.23 -7.30 20.57
N ARG A 279 -8.09 -6.01 20.94
CA ARG A 279 -9.03 -4.94 20.63
C ARG A 279 -8.31 -3.67 20.18
N PRO A 280 -8.93 -2.87 19.29
CA PRO A 280 -8.40 -1.57 18.93
C PRO A 280 -8.28 -0.63 20.13
N ILE A 281 -7.42 0.39 20.01
CA ILE A 281 -7.40 1.53 20.92
C ILE A 281 -8.77 2.21 20.88
N GLN A 282 -9.43 2.28 22.03
CA GLN A 282 -10.80 2.82 22.15
C GLN A 282 -10.85 4.34 22.32
N ASN A 283 -9.71 4.99 22.62
CA ASN A 283 -9.67 6.44 22.76
C ASN A 283 -10.04 7.10 21.43
N LYS A 284 -11.05 7.98 21.42
CA LYS A 284 -11.47 8.67 20.19
C LYS A 284 -10.51 9.77 19.77
N THR A 285 -9.74 10.32 20.71
CA THR A 285 -8.74 11.34 20.42
C THR A 285 -7.47 10.69 19.90
N TYR A 286 -7.00 11.12 18.73
CA TYR A 286 -5.71 10.68 18.20
C TYR A 286 -4.59 11.27 19.07
N THR A 287 -3.89 10.40 19.80
CA THR A 287 -2.73 10.77 20.62
C THR A 287 -1.42 10.28 20.02
N GLY A 288 -1.45 9.75 18.80
CA GLY A 288 -0.25 9.36 18.07
C GLY A 288 0.55 10.57 17.61
N VAL A 289 1.86 10.38 17.40
CA VAL A 289 2.69 11.39 16.75
C VAL A 289 2.57 11.17 15.24
N TYR A 290 2.08 12.19 14.53
CA TYR A 290 2.02 12.11 13.07
C TYR A 290 3.43 12.02 12.50
N PRO A 291 3.77 10.98 11.70
CA PRO A 291 5.14 10.75 11.24
C PRO A 291 5.66 11.92 10.41
N TRP A 292 6.89 12.37 10.71
CA TRP A 292 7.53 13.43 9.93
C TRP A 292 7.67 13.06 8.44
N MET A 293 7.78 11.77 8.12
CA MET A 293 7.82 11.26 6.75
C MET A 293 6.54 11.63 5.98
N MET A 294 5.37 11.58 6.63
CA MET A 294 4.12 11.92 5.96
C MET A 294 4.03 13.41 5.63
N LYS A 295 4.54 14.27 6.51
CA LYS A 295 4.68 15.72 6.19
C LYS A 295 5.55 15.97 4.96
N VAL A 296 6.61 15.16 4.78
CA VAL A 296 7.45 15.24 3.57
C VAL A 296 6.69 14.72 2.35
N VAL A 297 5.99 13.59 2.45
CA VAL A 297 5.14 13.08 1.36
C VAL A 297 4.12 14.13 0.94
N GLU A 298 3.36 14.68 1.88
CA GLU A 298 2.33 15.72 1.65
C GLU A 298 2.92 16.95 0.95
N SER A 299 4.09 17.42 1.39
CA SER A 299 4.79 18.54 0.75
C SER A 299 5.29 18.20 -0.65
N VAL A 300 5.75 16.97 -0.90
CA VAL A 300 6.26 16.58 -2.21
C VAL A 300 5.11 16.41 -3.19
N ILE A 301 4.02 15.75 -2.79
CA ILE A 301 2.86 15.53 -3.66
C ILE A 301 2.10 16.84 -3.96
N SER A 302 2.13 17.84 -3.07
CA SER A 302 1.52 19.15 -3.35
C SER A 302 2.22 19.89 -4.49
N ASP A 303 3.50 19.62 -4.69
CA ASP A 303 4.34 20.28 -5.69
C ASP A 303 4.36 19.54 -7.04
N MET A 304 3.77 18.33 -7.10
CA MET A 304 3.74 17.50 -8.31
C MET A 304 2.78 18.01 -9.36
N LYS A 305 3.16 17.86 -10.64
CA LYS A 305 2.27 18.13 -11.79
C LYS A 305 1.27 17.00 -12.01
N THR A 306 1.70 15.77 -11.77
CA THR A 306 0.86 14.58 -11.86
C THR A 306 0.00 14.46 -10.62
N PRO A 307 -1.34 14.43 -10.76
CA PRO A 307 -2.21 14.23 -9.61
C PRO A 307 -1.94 12.88 -8.93
N VAL A 308 -1.76 12.91 -7.61
CA VAL A 308 -1.57 11.72 -6.77
C VAL A 308 -2.76 11.58 -5.83
N PHE A 309 -3.40 10.42 -5.83
CA PHE A 309 -4.40 10.06 -4.82
C PHE A 309 -3.67 9.62 -3.55
N TYR A 310 -3.63 10.49 -2.55
CA TYR A 310 -3.03 10.16 -1.26
C TYR A 310 -4.01 9.35 -0.41
N MET A 311 -3.58 8.16 0.01
CA MET A 311 -4.34 7.30 0.91
C MET A 311 -3.80 7.44 2.34
N ASN A 312 -4.32 8.42 3.09
CA ASN A 312 -3.84 8.74 4.45
C ASN A 312 -4.30 7.70 5.48
N ILE A 313 -3.68 6.51 5.46
CA ILE A 313 -4.02 5.40 6.37
C ILE A 313 -3.35 5.50 7.75
N THR A 314 -2.58 6.55 8.02
CA THR A 314 -1.73 6.61 9.21
C THR A 314 -2.53 6.68 10.50
N LYS A 315 -3.54 7.56 10.56
CA LYS A 315 -4.42 7.67 11.73
C LYS A 315 -5.22 6.39 11.94
N MET A 316 -5.85 5.84 10.89
CA MET A 316 -6.67 4.63 11.03
C MET A 316 -5.84 3.43 11.51
N THR A 317 -4.61 3.27 11.06
CA THR A 317 -3.76 2.15 11.46
C THR A 317 -3.25 2.27 12.89
N TRP A 318 -3.08 3.48 13.40
CA TRP A 318 -2.64 3.72 14.79
C TRP A 318 -3.59 3.13 15.83
N TYR A 319 -4.89 3.08 15.54
CA TYR A 319 -5.86 2.48 16.46
C TYR A 319 -5.81 0.96 16.50
N ARG A 320 -5.16 0.31 15.53
CA ARG A 320 -5.28 -1.13 15.30
C ARG A 320 -4.15 -1.94 15.95
N THR A 321 -3.88 -1.72 17.22
CA THR A 321 -2.87 -2.50 17.97
C THR A 321 -3.13 -4.01 17.92
N ASP A 322 -4.41 -4.40 17.77
CA ASP A 322 -4.94 -5.76 17.67
C ASP A 322 -4.63 -6.47 16.34
N GLY A 323 -4.34 -5.73 15.26
CA GLY A 323 -4.28 -6.31 13.92
C GLY A 323 -2.97 -7.00 13.53
N HIS A 324 -1.93 -6.91 14.37
CA HIS A 324 -0.58 -7.38 14.04
C HIS A 324 -0.42 -8.91 14.17
N PRO A 325 0.47 -9.55 13.39
CA PRO A 325 0.81 -10.95 13.59
C PRO A 325 1.43 -11.24 14.95
N SER A 326 2.23 -10.32 15.50
CA SER A 326 2.91 -10.50 16.78
C SER A 326 3.73 -11.81 16.77
N VAL A 327 3.44 -12.75 17.67
CA VAL A 327 4.04 -14.08 17.77
C VAL A 327 3.56 -15.03 16.66
N TYR A 328 2.40 -14.76 16.07
CA TYR A 328 1.76 -15.56 15.01
C TYR A 328 2.29 -15.23 13.61
N ARG A 329 3.53 -14.72 13.51
CA ARG A 329 4.29 -14.55 12.27
C ARG A 329 4.93 -15.84 11.74
N GLN A 330 4.85 -16.91 12.53
CA GLN A 330 5.33 -18.24 12.17
C GLN A 330 4.54 -19.28 12.98
N PRO A 331 4.46 -20.54 12.54
CA PRO A 331 3.79 -21.59 13.30
C PRO A 331 4.40 -21.77 14.70
N ALA A 332 3.58 -22.19 15.67
CA ALA A 332 4.07 -22.60 16.98
C ALA A 332 5.06 -23.78 16.85
N ASP A 333 6.14 -23.76 17.65
CA ASP A 333 7.06 -24.91 17.73
C ASP A 333 6.27 -26.12 18.27
N PRO A 334 6.23 -27.26 17.54
CA PRO A 334 5.54 -28.47 17.99
C PRO A 334 5.97 -28.97 19.38
N ARG A 335 7.14 -28.56 19.87
CA ARG A 335 7.69 -28.95 21.18
C ARG A 335 7.16 -28.15 22.38
N GLY A 336 6.17 -27.28 22.18
CA GLY A 336 5.49 -26.58 23.28
C GLY A 336 6.34 -25.49 23.95
N SER A 337 7.47 -25.14 23.36
CA SER A 337 8.21 -23.93 23.71
C SER A 337 7.31 -22.73 23.40
N SER A 338 6.91 -21.99 24.44
CA SER A 338 6.52 -20.57 24.32
C SER A 338 7.44 -19.90 23.29
N PRO A 339 6.95 -18.98 22.41
CA PRO A 339 7.71 -18.44 21.28
C PRO A 339 9.16 -18.25 21.71
N ALA A 340 10.04 -19.12 21.19
CA ALA A 340 11.32 -19.41 21.82
C ALA A 340 11.98 -18.09 22.24
N ALA A 341 12.57 -18.02 23.44
CA ALA A 341 13.38 -16.88 23.84
C ALA A 341 14.32 -16.50 22.68
N GLY A 342 13.99 -15.42 21.94
CA GLY A 342 14.62 -15.08 20.66
C GLY A 342 13.70 -14.88 19.43
N VAL A 343 12.41 -15.22 19.47
CA VAL A 343 11.48 -14.93 18.35
C VAL A 343 11.02 -13.48 18.42
N PHE A 344 11.54 -12.64 17.52
CA PHE A 344 11.08 -11.24 17.37
C PHE A 344 9.63 -11.21 16.89
N GLN A 345 8.76 -10.54 17.64
CA GLN A 345 7.37 -10.32 17.24
C GLN A 345 7.29 -9.41 16.01
N ASP A 346 6.29 -9.63 15.17
CA ASP A 346 5.96 -8.73 14.08
C ASP A 346 4.87 -7.75 14.50
N CYS A 347 5.28 -6.53 14.84
CA CYS A 347 4.39 -5.43 15.20
C CYS A 347 4.41 -4.31 14.16
N SER A 348 4.79 -4.64 12.92
CA SER A 348 4.79 -3.71 11.79
C SER A 348 3.80 -4.14 10.72
N HIS A 349 3.78 -5.43 10.35
CA HIS A 349 2.86 -5.97 9.34
C HIS A 349 1.53 -6.36 9.95
N TRP A 350 0.60 -6.85 9.12
CA TRP A 350 -0.78 -7.11 9.50
C TRP A 350 -1.18 -8.54 9.18
N CYS A 351 -1.99 -9.13 10.07
CA CYS A 351 -2.69 -10.37 9.78
C CYS A 351 -3.58 -10.21 8.54
N LEU A 352 -3.70 -11.28 7.75
CA LEU A 352 -4.60 -11.38 6.61
C LEU A 352 -5.57 -12.57 6.76
N PRO A 353 -6.90 -12.37 6.62
CA PRO A 353 -7.61 -11.08 6.51
C PRO A 353 -7.37 -10.17 7.72
N GLY A 354 -7.59 -8.86 7.55
CA GLY A 354 -7.33 -7.86 8.58
C GLY A 354 -7.28 -6.42 8.06
N VAL A 355 -6.48 -5.58 8.72
CA VAL A 355 -6.42 -4.12 8.48
C VAL A 355 -6.18 -3.73 7.00
N PRO A 356 -5.31 -4.41 6.23
CA PRO A 356 -5.11 -4.09 4.82
C PRO A 356 -6.35 -4.27 3.93
N ASP A 357 -7.33 -5.08 4.36
CA ASP A 357 -8.61 -5.22 3.65
C ASP A 357 -9.38 -3.90 3.65
N SER A 358 -9.30 -3.14 4.75
CA SER A 358 -9.89 -1.80 4.84
C SER A 358 -9.16 -0.78 3.95
N TRP A 359 -7.84 -0.90 3.77
CA TRP A 359 -7.11 -0.05 2.82
C TRP A 359 -7.56 -0.33 1.39
N ASN A 360 -7.79 -1.60 1.06
CA ASN A 360 -8.33 -2.01 -0.24
C ASN A 360 -9.79 -1.59 -0.42
N GLN A 361 -10.58 -1.49 0.66
CA GLN A 361 -11.91 -0.90 0.62
C GLN A 361 -11.87 0.61 0.32
N LEU A 362 -10.92 1.35 0.91
CA LEU A 362 -10.71 2.76 0.59
C LEU A 362 -10.27 2.94 -0.88
N LEU A 363 -9.32 2.13 -1.35
CA LEU A 363 -8.91 2.10 -2.76
C LEU A 363 -10.12 1.83 -3.68
N TYR A 364 -10.95 0.85 -3.33
CA TYR A 364 -12.17 0.53 -4.07
C TYR A 364 -13.15 1.70 -4.13
N ALA A 365 -13.40 2.38 -3.00
CA ALA A 365 -14.24 3.57 -2.95
C ALA A 365 -13.69 4.70 -3.84
N THR A 366 -12.38 4.99 -3.77
CA THR A 366 -11.75 6.00 -4.64
C THR A 366 -11.84 5.62 -6.12
N LEU A 367 -11.70 4.33 -6.45
CA LEU A 367 -11.82 3.86 -7.83
C LEU A 367 -13.26 3.91 -8.36
N LEU A 368 -14.27 3.67 -7.52
CA LEU A 368 -15.67 3.87 -7.90
C LEU A 368 -15.94 5.32 -8.32
N VAL A 369 -15.52 6.27 -7.49
CA VAL A 369 -15.70 7.72 -7.76
C VAL A 369 -14.98 8.13 -9.05
N SER A 370 -13.74 7.69 -9.22
CA SER A 370 -12.93 8.05 -10.39
C SER A 370 -13.29 7.26 -11.66
N HIS A 371 -14.10 6.20 -11.58
CA HIS A 371 -14.56 5.43 -12.74
C HIS A 371 -15.76 6.09 -13.44
N GLY A 372 -16.56 6.90 -12.74
CA GLY A 372 -17.69 7.66 -13.29
C GLY A 372 -17.32 9.02 -13.90
N SER A 373 -16.16 9.56 -13.51
CA SER A 373 -15.69 10.90 -13.91
C SER A 373 -14.16 10.91 -13.96
N LEU A 374 -13.59 11.22 -15.13
CA LEU A 374 -12.18 11.63 -15.20
C LEU A 374 -12.00 12.85 -14.29
N PRO A 375 -10.91 12.95 -13.51
CA PRO A 375 -10.84 13.95 -12.45
C PRO A 375 -10.82 15.35 -13.05
N ASP A 376 -11.86 16.11 -12.73
CA ASP A 376 -11.70 17.54 -12.49
C ASP A 376 -10.71 17.72 -11.33
N LYS A 377 -9.94 18.81 -11.34
CA LYS A 377 -8.85 19.08 -10.39
C LYS A 377 -9.31 19.09 -8.93
N SER A 378 -10.61 19.07 -8.65
CA SER A 378 -11.22 19.11 -7.32
C SER A 378 -11.05 17.83 -6.49
N LEU A 379 -10.74 16.66 -7.07
CA LEU A 379 -10.41 15.46 -6.28
C LEU A 379 -8.93 15.39 -5.87
N GLY A 380 -8.07 16.22 -6.46
CA GLY A 380 -6.68 16.39 -6.03
C GLY A 380 -6.54 17.14 -4.70
N SER A 381 -7.65 17.60 -4.12
CA SER A 381 -7.69 18.32 -2.84
C SER A 381 -8.37 17.53 -1.71
N LEU A 382 -8.43 16.20 -1.79
CA LEU A 382 -8.68 15.34 -0.61
C LEU A 382 -7.41 15.20 0.27
N LEU A 383 -6.64 16.29 0.36
CA LEU A 383 -5.47 16.44 1.23
C LEU A 383 -5.90 16.81 2.65
#